data_AF-A0A1V2H9L8-F1
#
_entry.id   AF-A0A1V2H9L8-F1
#
_cell.length_a   1.000
_cell.length_b   1.000
_cell.length_c   1.000
_cell.angle_alpha   90.00
_cell.angle_beta   90.00
_cell.angle_gamma   90.00
#
_symmetry.space_group_name_H-M   'P 1'
#
loop_
_entity.id
_entity.type
_entity.pdbx_description
1 polymer ?
#
loop_
_entity_poly.entity_id
_entity_poly.type
_entity_poly.pdbx_seq_one_letter_code
_entity_poly.pdbx_strand_id
1 'polypeptide(L)'
;MRIAAGLLGIGLALGLGLTPGAAQAPQPPHAWVFGSWTGGFFPATETRGPDCAGQPSVIFTRDVIMRSTPLDVAYRQRLIETAQADPTGLTIRLAPVAPAGARNLPPGVGFGCGGDPNLLRIERRGPDEIVFPNCADFPAPLKRCTN
;
A
#
# COMPACT_ATOMS: atom_id res chain seq x y z
N MET A 1 -18.54 -63.24 -39.37
CA MET A 1 -19.79 -62.89 -38.65
C MET A 1 -19.48 -62.81 -37.16
N ARG A 2 -19.67 -61.60 -36.61
CA ARG A 2 -19.81 -61.15 -35.21
C ARG A 2 -19.46 -62.10 -34.05
N ILE A 3 -18.46 -61.70 -33.25
CA ILE A 3 -18.23 -62.14 -31.87
C ILE A 3 -18.78 -61.03 -30.95
N ALA A 4 -19.66 -61.37 -30.01
CA ALA A 4 -20.06 -60.49 -28.91
C ALA A 4 -20.44 -61.29 -27.66
N ALA A 5 -19.65 -61.11 -26.59
CA ALA A 5 -19.98 -61.26 -25.17
C ALA A 5 -18.73 -60.71 -24.44
N GLY A 6 -18.74 -59.64 -23.64
CA GLY A 6 -19.76 -59.18 -22.72
C GLY A 6 -19.26 -59.47 -21.30
N LEU A 7 -18.35 -58.66 -20.77
CA LEU A 7 -17.98 -58.67 -19.36
C LEU A 7 -17.85 -57.23 -18.84
N LEU A 8 -18.77 -56.89 -17.95
CA LEU A 8 -18.76 -55.71 -17.09
C LEU A 8 -17.57 -55.78 -16.12
N GLY A 9 -16.86 -54.67 -15.97
CA GLY A 9 -15.88 -54.45 -14.90
C GLY A 9 -16.12 -53.09 -14.27
N ILE A 10 -16.55 -53.12 -13.00
CA ILE A 10 -17.06 -52.02 -12.18
C ILE A 10 -16.00 -50.94 -11.97
N GLY A 11 -16.35 -49.70 -12.30
CA GLY A 11 -15.56 -48.51 -12.00
C GLY A 11 -15.65 -48.14 -10.52
N LEU A 12 -14.51 -48.21 -9.83
CA LEU A 12 -14.33 -47.59 -8.51
C LEU A 12 -13.38 -46.39 -8.68
N ALA A 13 -13.91 -45.28 -9.19
CA ALA A 13 -13.21 -44.01 -9.19
C ALA A 13 -13.28 -43.43 -7.77
N LEU A 14 -12.24 -43.67 -6.97
CA LEU A 14 -11.97 -42.95 -5.73
C LEU A 14 -11.70 -41.49 -6.06
N GLY A 15 -12.78 -40.69 -6.09
CA GLY A 15 -12.72 -39.24 -6.14
C GLY A 15 -12.16 -38.68 -4.84
N LEU A 16 -10.83 -38.66 -4.70
CA LEU A 16 -10.14 -37.78 -3.79
C LEU A 16 -10.44 -36.35 -4.26
N GLY A 17 -11.44 -35.73 -3.62
CA GLY A 17 -11.75 -34.32 -3.76
C GLY A 17 -10.57 -33.48 -3.28
N LEU A 18 -9.59 -33.29 -4.14
CA LEU A 18 -8.67 -32.16 -4.05
C LEU A 18 -9.49 -30.92 -4.36
N THR A 19 -10.10 -30.31 -3.34
CA THR A 19 -10.56 -28.93 -3.45
C THR A 19 -9.36 -28.10 -3.88
N PRO A 20 -9.38 -27.46 -5.05
CA PRO A 20 -8.30 -26.54 -5.43
C PRO A 20 -8.22 -25.48 -4.34
N GLY A 21 -7.08 -25.42 -3.65
CA GLY A 21 -6.81 -24.34 -2.70
C GLY A 21 -6.95 -23.02 -3.43
N ALA A 22 -7.70 -22.08 -2.86
CA ALA A 22 -7.81 -20.74 -3.41
C ALA A 22 -6.39 -20.17 -3.54
N ALA A 23 -5.92 -19.99 -4.79
CA ALA A 23 -4.66 -19.33 -5.04
C ALA A 23 -4.75 -17.94 -4.42
N GLN A 24 -3.92 -17.67 -3.40
CA GLN A 24 -3.82 -16.35 -2.81
C GLN A 24 -3.38 -15.39 -3.91
N ALA A 25 -4.20 -14.38 -4.20
CA ALA A 25 -3.86 -13.37 -5.19
C ALA A 25 -2.47 -12.79 -4.86
N PRO A 26 -1.57 -12.64 -5.84
CA PRO A 26 -0.27 -12.04 -5.62
C PRO A 26 -0.42 -10.70 -4.90
N GLN A 27 0.31 -10.54 -3.82
CA GLN A 27 0.27 -9.34 -3.01
C GLN A 27 0.96 -8.18 -3.76
N PRO A 28 0.43 -6.94 -3.74
CA PRO A 28 1.02 -5.86 -4.52
C PRO A 28 2.40 -5.45 -3.96
N PRO A 29 3.27 -4.84 -4.78
CA PRO A 29 4.65 -4.51 -4.40
C PRO A 29 4.77 -3.66 -3.13
N HIS A 30 3.76 -2.82 -2.84
CA HIS A 30 3.72 -1.94 -1.67
C HIS A 30 3.11 -2.55 -0.42
N ALA A 31 2.71 -3.83 -0.41
CA ALA A 31 1.98 -4.36 0.72
C ALA A 31 2.74 -4.36 2.06
N TRP A 32 4.07 -4.29 2.02
CA TRP A 32 4.88 -4.18 3.23
C TRP A 32 4.69 -2.84 3.97
N VAL A 33 4.19 -1.80 3.30
CA VAL A 33 3.85 -0.51 3.93
C VAL A 33 2.40 -0.47 4.43
N PHE A 34 1.58 -1.50 4.24
CA PHE A 34 0.18 -1.45 4.69
C PHE A 34 0.04 -1.10 6.18
N GLY A 35 -1.02 -0.34 6.47
CA GLY A 35 -1.34 0.15 7.81
C GLY A 35 -1.01 1.63 8.01
N SER A 36 -1.05 2.03 9.29
CA SER A 36 -0.86 3.41 9.71
C SER A 36 0.59 3.68 10.11
N TRP A 37 1.11 4.80 9.62
CA TRP A 37 2.42 5.33 9.96
C TRP A 37 2.25 6.72 10.54
N THR A 38 3.02 7.03 11.57
CA THR A 38 2.83 8.22 12.41
C THR A 38 4.13 8.99 12.58
N GLY A 39 4.03 10.27 12.89
CA GLY A 39 5.16 11.16 13.11
C GLY A 39 5.46 12.00 11.87
N GLY A 40 6.67 11.90 11.34
CA GLY A 40 7.12 12.75 10.24
C GLY A 40 7.45 14.19 10.64
N PHE A 41 7.15 14.59 11.87
CA PHE A 41 7.74 15.74 12.55
C PHE A 41 8.53 15.24 13.77
N PHE A 42 9.69 15.84 14.03
CA PHE A 42 10.54 15.42 15.13
C PHE A 42 10.08 16.05 16.46
N PRO A 43 10.03 15.29 17.57
CA PRO A 43 10.18 13.83 17.66
C PRO A 43 8.87 13.08 17.38
N ALA A 44 8.94 11.88 16.80
CA ALA A 44 7.82 10.96 16.75
C ALA A 44 7.67 10.31 18.14
N THR A 45 6.80 10.84 19.00
CA THR A 45 6.72 10.42 20.41
C THR A 45 5.78 9.23 20.63
N GLU A 46 4.64 9.19 19.93
CA GLU A 46 3.60 8.18 20.16
C GLU A 46 3.53 7.17 19.02
N THR A 47 3.88 5.91 19.29
CA THR A 47 3.89 4.82 18.28
C THR A 47 3.01 3.62 18.67
N ARG A 48 2.37 3.67 19.84
CA ARG A 48 1.57 2.57 20.39
C ARG A 48 0.21 3.04 20.87
N GLY A 49 -0.78 2.14 20.82
CA GLY A 49 -2.13 2.40 21.32
C GLY A 49 -2.86 3.47 20.50
N PRO A 50 -4.00 3.99 21.00
CA PRO A 50 -4.79 4.96 20.26
C PRO A 50 -4.07 6.30 20.04
N ASP A 51 -3.11 6.65 20.90
CA ASP A 51 -2.41 7.94 20.86
C ASP A 51 -1.56 8.12 19.59
N CYS A 52 -1.07 7.03 18.99
CA CYS A 52 -0.32 7.13 17.73
C CYS A 52 -1.17 7.59 16.54
N ALA A 53 -2.50 7.42 16.61
CA ALA A 53 -3.44 7.94 15.61
C ALA A 53 -3.79 9.43 15.82
N GLY A 54 -3.40 10.03 16.95
CA GLY A 54 -3.57 11.47 17.22
C GLY A 54 -2.49 12.36 16.59
N GLN A 55 -1.48 11.75 15.98
CA GLN A 55 -0.33 12.42 15.35
C GLN A 55 -0.53 12.53 13.83
N PRO A 56 0.26 13.37 13.13
CA PRO A 56 0.31 13.35 11.67
C PRO A 56 0.57 11.93 11.17
N SER A 57 -0.21 11.51 10.19
CA SER A 57 -0.23 10.11 9.80
C SER A 57 -0.29 9.91 8.30
N VAL A 58 0.24 8.79 7.86
CA VAL A 58 0.10 8.27 6.51
C VAL A 58 -0.42 6.85 6.61
N ILE A 59 -1.54 6.59 5.95
CA ILE A 59 -2.19 5.28 5.94
C ILE A 59 -2.07 4.72 4.53
N PHE A 60 -1.40 3.58 4.40
CA PHE A 60 -1.31 2.86 3.14
C PHE A 60 -2.34 1.75 3.11
N THR A 61 -3.20 1.80 2.12
CA THR A 61 -4.13 0.72 1.78
C THR A 61 -3.71 0.08 0.45
N ARG A 62 -4.50 -0.87 -0.05
CA ARG A 62 -4.23 -1.52 -1.33
C ARG A 62 -4.25 -0.53 -2.50
N ASP A 63 -5.21 0.38 -2.54
CA ASP A 63 -5.45 1.24 -3.72
C ASP A 63 -5.42 2.75 -3.39
N VAL A 64 -5.36 3.10 -2.10
CA VAL A 64 -5.44 4.49 -1.63
C VAL A 64 -4.36 4.75 -0.59
N ILE A 65 -3.73 5.92 -0.68
CA ILE A 65 -2.90 6.47 0.39
C ILE A 65 -3.62 7.67 0.97
N MET A 66 -3.74 7.69 2.29
CA MET A 66 -4.34 8.79 3.02
C MET A 66 -3.26 9.45 3.87
N ARG A 67 -3.25 10.79 3.90
CA ARG A 67 -2.34 11.54 4.78
C ARG A 67 -3.06 12.62 5.55
N SER A 68 -2.59 12.88 6.76
CA SER A 68 -2.91 14.07 7.54
C SER A 68 -1.61 14.74 7.98
N THR A 69 -1.59 16.07 8.05
CA THR A 69 -0.45 16.85 8.55
C THR A 69 -0.92 17.82 9.63
N PRO A 70 -0.01 18.44 10.40
CA PRO A 70 -0.39 19.45 11.39
C PRO A 70 -1.17 20.64 10.79
N LEU A 71 -0.96 20.93 9.51
CA LEU A 71 -1.59 22.05 8.80
C LEU A 71 -2.78 21.62 7.94
N ASP A 72 -3.03 20.32 7.81
CA ASP A 72 -4.09 19.74 6.97
C ASP A 72 -4.69 18.53 7.70
N VAL A 73 -5.61 18.83 8.63
CA VAL A 73 -6.15 17.88 9.61
C VAL A 73 -7.05 16.83 8.95
N ALA A 74 -7.73 17.20 7.86
CA ALA A 74 -8.55 16.26 7.11
C ALA A 74 -7.67 15.31 6.29
N TYR A 75 -8.02 14.02 6.26
CA TYR A 75 -7.30 13.07 5.43
C TYR A 75 -7.39 13.43 3.95
N ARG A 76 -6.25 13.74 3.34
CA ARG A 76 -6.09 13.82 1.90
C ARG A 76 -5.90 12.43 1.34
N GLN A 77 -6.76 12.04 0.41
CA GLN A 77 -6.73 10.72 -0.21
C GLN A 77 -6.15 10.82 -1.62
N ARG A 78 -5.27 9.89 -1.98
CA ARG A 78 -4.70 9.76 -3.32
C ARG A 78 -4.79 8.31 -3.76
N LEU A 79 -5.35 8.09 -4.96
CA LEU A 79 -5.40 6.75 -5.57
C LEU A 79 -4.01 6.34 -6.06
N ILE A 80 -3.67 5.08 -5.86
CA ILE A 80 -2.46 4.46 -6.38
C ILE A 80 -2.73 4.05 -7.82
N GLU A 81 -1.89 4.52 -8.74
CA GLU A 81 -1.91 4.10 -10.13
C GLU A 81 -0.95 2.92 -10.35
N THR A 82 0.29 3.04 -9.87
CA THR A 82 1.26 1.95 -9.90
C THR A 82 2.18 1.98 -8.68
N ALA A 83 2.75 0.83 -8.35
CA ALA A 83 3.73 0.67 -7.28
C ALA A 83 4.89 -0.18 -7.78
N GLN A 84 6.12 0.27 -7.53
CA GLN A 84 7.36 -0.40 -7.93
C GLN A 84 8.27 -0.53 -6.71
N ALA A 85 8.56 -1.77 -6.31
CA ALA A 85 9.52 -2.02 -5.25
C ALA A 85 10.94 -1.80 -5.77
N ASP A 86 11.76 -1.14 -4.95
CA ASP A 86 13.16 -0.88 -5.17
C ASP A 86 13.99 -1.57 -4.06
N PRO A 87 15.29 -1.83 -4.26
CA PRO A 87 16.12 -2.46 -3.22
C PRO A 87 16.14 -1.72 -1.88
N THR A 88 15.93 -0.40 -1.90
CA THR A 88 15.93 0.46 -0.71
C THR A 88 14.54 0.88 -0.26
N GLY A 89 13.48 0.47 -0.97
CA GLY A 89 12.13 0.90 -0.64
C GLY A 89 11.11 0.72 -1.76
N LEU A 90 10.38 1.79 -2.06
CA LEU A 90 9.20 1.76 -2.91
C LEU A 90 9.00 3.11 -3.58
N THR A 91 8.67 3.06 -4.87
CA THR A 91 8.18 4.21 -5.64
C THR A 91 6.71 3.97 -5.98
N ILE A 92 5.85 4.93 -5.65
CA ILE A 92 4.42 4.89 -5.96
C ILE A 92 4.09 6.03 -6.91
N ARG A 93 3.44 5.71 -8.03
CA ARG A 93 2.76 6.68 -8.87
C ARG A 93 1.30 6.81 -8.44
N LEU A 94 0.85 8.03 -8.25
CA LEU A 94 -0.50 8.37 -7.83
C LEU A 94 -1.31 8.85 -9.04
N ALA A 95 -2.59 8.52 -9.05
CA ALA A 95 -3.50 9.03 -10.07
C ALA A 95 -3.48 10.58 -10.04
N PRO A 96 -3.36 11.25 -11.21
CA PRO A 96 -3.47 12.69 -11.30
C PRO A 96 -4.86 13.15 -10.81
N VAL A 97 -4.88 14.19 -9.98
CA VAL A 97 -6.14 14.82 -9.53
C VAL A 97 -6.62 15.92 -10.49
N ALA A 98 -5.81 16.27 -11.48
CA ALA A 98 -6.10 17.26 -12.50
C ALA A 98 -5.45 16.84 -13.83
N PRO A 99 -5.97 17.33 -14.97
CA PRO A 99 -5.37 17.10 -16.28
C PRO A 99 -3.92 17.60 -16.35
N ALA A 100 -3.13 16.97 -17.22
CA ALA A 100 -1.77 17.43 -17.52
C ALA A 100 -1.76 18.89 -17.98
N GLY A 101 -0.90 19.71 -17.38
CA GLY A 101 -0.79 21.14 -17.70
C GLY A 101 -1.71 22.07 -16.89
N ALA A 102 -2.47 21.56 -15.92
CA ALA A 102 -3.18 22.40 -14.96
C ALA A 102 -2.19 23.27 -14.18
N ARG A 103 -2.34 24.61 -14.26
CA ARG A 103 -1.42 25.57 -13.63
C ARG A 103 -1.71 25.81 -12.14
N ASN A 104 -2.94 25.56 -11.71
CA ASN A 104 -3.40 25.79 -10.35
C ASN A 104 -3.88 24.46 -9.75
N LEU A 105 -2.94 23.72 -9.17
CA LEU A 105 -3.31 22.60 -8.31
C LEU A 105 -3.70 23.14 -6.94
N PRO A 106 -4.76 22.62 -6.30
CA PRO A 106 -5.03 22.92 -4.90
C PRO A 106 -3.78 22.69 -4.04
N PRO A 107 -3.55 23.51 -3.00
CA PRO A 107 -2.53 23.23 -2.00
C PRO A 107 -2.72 21.83 -1.42
N GLY A 108 -1.62 21.13 -1.13
CA GLY A 108 -1.69 19.79 -0.54
C GLY A 108 -2.23 18.70 -1.48
N VAL A 109 -2.28 18.94 -2.80
CA VAL A 109 -2.59 17.87 -3.76
C VAL A 109 -1.58 16.72 -3.64
N GLY A 110 -0.29 17.02 -3.60
CA GLY A 110 0.77 16.03 -3.43
C GLY A 110 1.02 15.63 -1.98
N PHE A 111 2.09 14.88 -1.77
CA PHE A 111 2.65 14.60 -0.43
C PHE A 111 3.71 15.63 -0.02
N GLY A 112 3.98 16.65 -0.85
CA GLY A 112 5.03 17.64 -0.59
C GLY A 112 6.45 17.11 -0.80
N CYS A 113 6.61 15.97 -1.51
CA CYS A 113 7.90 15.33 -1.74
C CYS A 113 8.39 15.53 -3.19
N GLY A 114 9.69 15.82 -3.37
CA GLY A 114 10.40 15.66 -4.65
C GLY A 114 9.91 16.50 -5.86
N GLY A 115 8.97 17.43 -5.68
CA GLY A 115 8.47 18.36 -6.71
C GLY A 115 7.40 17.80 -7.65
N ASP A 116 7.20 16.48 -7.71
CA ASP A 116 6.10 15.85 -8.47
C ASP A 116 4.95 15.45 -7.52
N PRO A 117 3.77 16.07 -7.62
CA PRO A 117 2.64 15.75 -6.75
C PRO A 117 2.07 14.34 -6.98
N ASN A 118 2.42 13.66 -8.07
CA ASN A 118 1.92 12.35 -8.44
C ASN A 118 2.96 11.23 -8.21
N LEU A 119 4.09 11.54 -7.58
CA LEU A 119 5.13 10.57 -7.26
C LEU A 119 5.42 10.59 -5.77
N LEU A 120 5.37 9.42 -5.13
CA LEU A 120 5.76 9.24 -3.74
C LEU A 120 6.87 8.20 -3.67
N ARG A 121 8.06 8.65 -3.23
CA ARG A 121 9.18 7.77 -2.93
C ARG A 121 9.22 7.49 -1.44
N ILE A 122 9.48 6.23 -1.10
CA ILE A 122 9.45 5.73 0.26
C ILE A 122 10.72 4.91 0.47
N GLU A 123 11.52 5.29 1.45
CA GLU A 123 12.72 4.54 1.83
C GLU A 123 12.44 3.77 3.11
N ARG A 124 12.82 2.48 3.13
CA ARG A 124 12.75 1.68 4.35
C ARG A 124 14.00 1.96 5.19
N ARG A 125 13.83 2.43 6.42
CA ARG A 125 14.93 2.64 7.38
C ARG A 125 15.03 1.53 8.43
N GLY A 126 13.93 0.83 8.67
CA GLY A 126 13.87 -0.33 9.56
C GLY A 126 12.61 -1.16 9.36
N PRO A 127 12.34 -2.14 10.24
CA PRO A 127 11.10 -2.92 10.20
C PRO A 127 9.85 -2.04 10.33
N ASP A 128 9.92 -1.03 11.20
CA ASP A 128 8.82 -0.13 11.57
C ASP A 128 9.20 1.35 11.40
N GLU A 129 10.09 1.64 10.46
CA GLU A 129 10.48 3.01 10.11
C GLU A 129 10.61 3.20 8.59
N ILE A 130 9.94 4.23 8.08
CA ILE A 130 10.04 4.69 6.70
C ILE A 130 10.36 6.18 6.64
N VAL A 131 10.93 6.62 5.52
CA VAL A 131 11.24 8.02 5.24
C VAL A 131 10.69 8.40 3.87
N PHE A 132 10.14 9.61 3.78
CA PHE A 132 9.87 10.25 2.50
C PHE A 132 11.01 11.22 2.19
N PRO A 133 11.90 10.92 1.24
CA PRO A 133 13.03 11.78 0.94
C PRO A 133 12.55 13.11 0.37
N ASN A 134 13.19 14.21 0.81
CA ASN A 134 12.91 15.58 0.36
C ASN A 134 11.43 15.96 0.46
N CYS A 135 10.80 15.63 1.59
CA CYS A 135 9.38 15.81 1.81
C CYS A 135 9.08 16.86 2.88
N ALA A 136 8.48 17.99 2.50
CA ALA A 136 8.22 19.10 3.42
C ALA A 136 7.07 18.81 4.40
N ASP A 137 6.12 17.97 4.00
CA ASP A 137 4.98 17.57 4.85
C ASP A 137 5.39 16.54 5.91
N PHE A 138 6.50 15.84 5.72
CA PHE A 138 7.04 14.81 6.61
C PHE A 138 8.57 14.86 6.62
N PRO A 139 9.19 15.90 7.21
CA PRO A 139 10.65 16.09 7.21
C PRO A 139 11.44 15.07 8.04
N ALA A 140 10.78 14.32 8.93
CA ALA A 140 11.39 13.30 9.78
C ALA A 140 10.88 11.88 9.42
N PRO A 141 11.51 10.81 9.95
CA PRO A 141 11.00 9.46 9.75
C PRO A 141 9.58 9.27 10.29
N LEU A 142 8.82 8.44 9.59
CA LEU A 142 7.53 7.92 10.01
C LEU A 142 7.73 6.55 10.66
N LYS A 143 7.05 6.33 11.79
CA LYS A 143 7.08 5.08 12.54
C LYS A 143 5.77 4.33 12.36
N ARG A 144 5.79 3.00 12.43
CA ARG A 144 4.54 2.22 12.41
C ARG A 144 3.72 2.55 13.67
N CYS A 145 2.43 2.83 13.48
CA CYS A 145 1.47 2.95 14.57
C CYS A 145 0.89 1.56 14.84
N THR A 146 1.19 1.02 16.02
CA THR A 146 0.76 -0.32 16.45
C THR A 146 -0.32 -0.19 17.52
N ASN A 147 -1.46 -0.85 17.35
CA ASN A 147 -2.50 -0.92 18.38
C ASN A 147 -2.01 -1.70 19.61
#